data_AF-A0A3E0KI18-F1
#
_entry.id   AF-A0A3E0KI18-F1
#
_cell.length_a   1.000
_cell.length_b   1.000
_cell.length_c   1.000
_cell.angle_alpha   90.00
_cell.angle_beta   90.00
_cell.angle_gamma   90.00
#
_symmetry.space_group_name_H-M   'P 1'
#
loop_
_entity.id
_entity.type
_entity.pdbx_description
1 polymer ?
#
loop_
_entity_poly.entity_id
_entity_poly.type
_entity_poly.pdbx_seq_one_letter_code
_entity_poly.pdbx_strand_id
1 'polypeptide(L)'
;MNGMKQLPTRRDGVETRARLLRIARETFEEKGYHRTSIAEICRRASVANGTFYRYFDGKDEVFLHLAEQLAEGLELAVSEALRGVSGTYDRIHRTLAAFYDYVGRHRALYQIFREAEFVRLELPLRTYHRVARRLEEHLFGAGGGSHGGSHPVVPDIARSAVSFALIGCASMLAAKYIIWEERPVPAEVIDSVADFLAYGLSAETPAPPLSRQALDFIGAAAGLNGAAVVVDDGFDLRAAGLTEGQRTRRKLLQAAEDCFAEMGFFKAQIADITRRAGVAQGTFYVHFPGKIDILRELVQDINRRLRSAIRRGLAEAGLGADADRRHVEIVGLASFLHWLRRREGIYRIVREAEFVDEEVARWYYERLSVGYTAWLRTAMIAGQIRPLPEQTLAYALLGIGHISGVRWVLWPSEEAAQRPADLPPANLPPADLRPTVEALAALILHGVEGVRAGAFRLFDDAA
;
A
#
# COMPACT_ATOMS: atom_id res chain seq x y z
N MET A 1 -25.91 10.78 -2.55
CA MET A 1 -25.30 12.10 -2.82
C MET A 1 -26.00 13.12 -1.92
N ASN A 2 -25.41 13.48 -0.78
CA ASN A 2 -25.78 14.74 -0.11
C ASN A 2 -24.86 15.80 -0.70
N GLY A 3 -25.45 16.83 -1.30
CA GLY A 3 -24.74 17.83 -2.08
C GLY A 3 -23.73 18.60 -1.24
N MET A 4 -22.52 18.80 -1.79
CA MET A 4 -21.59 19.79 -1.26
C MET A 4 -22.35 21.10 -1.05
N LYS A 5 -22.30 21.63 0.17
CA LYS A 5 -22.94 22.90 0.49
C LYS A 5 -22.39 23.98 -0.43
N GLN A 6 -23.27 24.82 -0.98
CA GLN A 6 -22.87 25.92 -1.86
C GLN A 6 -21.77 26.75 -1.20
N LEU A 7 -20.68 26.96 -1.94
CA LEU A 7 -19.55 27.75 -1.47
C LEU A 7 -20.03 29.19 -1.16
N PRO A 8 -19.66 29.76 0.00
CA PRO A 8 -20.05 31.12 0.34
C PRO A 8 -19.48 32.10 -0.68
N THR A 9 -20.32 33.00 -1.19
CA THR A 9 -19.92 34.05 -2.15
C THR A 9 -19.59 35.37 -1.46
N ARG A 10 -20.06 35.58 -0.24
CA ARG A 10 -19.77 36.78 0.57
C ARG A 10 -18.38 36.66 1.22
N ARG A 11 -17.60 37.74 1.19
CA ARG A 11 -16.19 37.79 1.65
C ARG A 11 -15.97 37.25 3.06
N ASP A 12 -16.82 37.63 4.01
CA ASP A 12 -16.79 37.17 5.40
C ASP A 12 -17.09 35.67 5.55
N GLY A 13 -17.96 35.13 4.70
CA GLY A 13 -18.28 33.70 4.65
C GLY A 13 -17.11 32.88 4.10
N VAL A 14 -16.46 33.38 3.06
CA VAL A 14 -15.23 32.78 2.51
C VAL A 14 -14.13 32.75 3.57
N GLU A 15 -13.91 33.87 4.26
CA GLU A 15 -12.88 33.98 5.31
C GLU A 15 -13.18 33.06 6.50
N THR A 16 -14.45 33.00 6.93
CA THR A 16 -14.86 32.10 8.02
C THR A 16 -14.64 30.63 7.66
N ARG A 17 -15.00 30.24 6.43
CA ARG A 17 -14.79 28.88 5.93
C ARG A 17 -13.31 28.53 5.85
N ALA A 18 -12.48 29.44 5.32
CA ALA A 18 -11.03 29.27 5.26
C ALA A 18 -10.41 29.14 6.66
N ARG A 19 -10.88 29.94 7.63
CA ARG A 19 -10.45 29.85 9.03
C ARG A 19 -10.81 28.50 9.64
N LEU A 20 -12.02 28.00 9.40
CA LEU A 20 -12.42 26.66 9.86
C LEU A 20 -11.53 25.55 9.29
N LEU A 21 -11.23 25.58 7.99
CA LEU A 21 -10.33 24.60 7.36
C LEU A 21 -8.92 24.66 7.95
N ARG A 22 -8.36 25.86 8.11
CA ARG A 22 -7.02 26.06 8.69
C ARG A 22 -6.94 25.52 10.12
N ILE A 23 -7.91 25.90 10.96
CA ILE A 23 -7.95 25.46 12.37
C ILE A 23 -8.18 23.95 12.47
N ALA A 24 -9.03 23.39 11.61
CA ALA A 24 -9.23 21.94 11.56
C ALA A 24 -7.95 21.20 11.18
N ARG A 25 -7.22 21.68 10.17
CA ARG A 25 -5.89 21.15 9.82
C ARG A 25 -4.98 21.17 11.05
N GLU A 26 -4.71 22.33 11.63
CA GLU A 26 -3.83 22.47 12.81
C GLU A 26 -4.24 21.51 13.95
N THR A 27 -5.56 21.37 14.18
CA THR A 27 -6.05 20.46 15.23
C THR A 27 -5.84 18.99 14.88
N PHE A 28 -6.02 18.61 13.62
CA PHE A 28 -5.71 17.25 13.17
C PHE A 28 -4.20 16.97 13.24
N GLU A 29 -3.35 17.96 12.94
CA GLU A 29 -1.89 17.81 13.04
C GLU A 29 -1.45 17.60 14.50
N GLU A 30 -2.08 18.29 15.46
CA GLU A 30 -1.73 18.17 16.88
C GLU A 30 -2.30 16.91 17.55
N LYS A 31 -3.54 16.52 17.23
CA LYS A 31 -4.27 15.49 17.98
C LYS A 31 -4.63 14.28 17.13
N GLY A 32 -4.43 14.29 15.83
CA GLY A 32 -4.93 13.29 14.90
C GLY A 32 -6.43 13.46 14.60
N TYR A 33 -6.89 12.84 13.52
CA TYR A 33 -8.26 12.98 13.01
C TYR A 33 -9.32 12.43 13.98
N HIS A 34 -9.07 11.25 14.55
CA HIS A 34 -10.05 10.56 15.39
C HIS A 34 -10.30 11.28 16.72
N ARG A 35 -9.25 11.81 17.36
CA ARG A 35 -9.34 12.50 18.65
C ARG A 35 -9.84 13.95 18.53
N THR A 36 -9.94 14.48 17.31
CA THR A 36 -10.43 15.83 17.06
C THR A 36 -11.96 15.87 17.01
N SER A 37 -12.56 16.81 17.74
CA SER A 37 -14.01 17.07 17.76
C SER A 37 -14.38 18.37 17.04
N ILE A 38 -15.59 18.44 16.49
CA ILE A 38 -16.10 19.67 15.85
C ILE A 38 -16.15 20.82 16.87
N ALA A 39 -16.55 20.54 18.11
CA ALA A 39 -16.59 21.54 19.18
C ALA A 39 -15.21 22.16 19.45
N GLU A 40 -14.15 21.36 19.41
CA GLU A 40 -12.76 21.83 19.54
C GLU A 40 -12.39 22.80 18.41
N ILE A 41 -12.68 22.41 17.17
CA ILE A 41 -12.40 23.21 15.97
C ILE A 41 -13.14 24.55 16.06
N CYS A 42 -14.44 24.54 16.41
CA CYS A 42 -15.25 25.74 16.58
C CYS A 42 -14.69 26.67 17.65
N ARG A 43 -14.32 26.11 18.81
CA ARG A 43 -13.74 26.86 19.92
C ARG A 43 -12.43 27.54 19.52
N ARG A 44 -11.51 26.80 18.88
CA ARG A 44 -10.24 27.34 18.37
C ARG A 44 -10.44 28.39 17.27
N ALA A 45 -11.44 28.20 16.42
CA ALA A 45 -11.79 29.15 15.36
C ALA A 45 -12.59 30.36 15.87
N SER A 46 -12.90 30.43 17.16
CA SER A 46 -13.74 31.48 17.76
C SER A 46 -15.09 31.64 17.03
N VAL A 47 -15.77 30.52 16.77
CA VAL A 47 -17.10 30.48 16.17
C VAL A 47 -18.04 29.56 16.94
N ALA A 48 -19.34 29.77 16.81
CA ALA A 48 -20.34 28.87 17.37
C ALA A 48 -20.41 27.55 16.58
N ASN A 49 -20.81 26.46 17.22
CA ASN A 49 -21.01 25.16 16.54
C ASN A 49 -21.97 25.26 15.35
N GLY A 50 -23.04 26.05 15.47
CA GLY A 50 -23.98 26.29 14.36
C GLY A 50 -23.33 26.94 13.14
N THR A 51 -22.27 27.74 13.34
CA THR A 51 -21.49 28.33 12.24
C THR A 51 -20.72 27.28 11.46
N PHE A 52 -20.17 26.25 12.12
CA PHE A 52 -19.51 25.13 11.44
C PHE A 52 -20.49 24.40 10.53
N TYR A 53 -21.67 24.05 11.07
CA TYR A 53 -22.70 23.35 10.32
C TYR A 53 -23.30 24.16 9.17
N ARG A 54 -23.03 25.47 9.09
CA ARG A 54 -23.35 26.27 7.90
C ARG A 54 -22.46 25.94 6.71
N TYR A 55 -21.22 25.53 6.95
CA TYR A 55 -20.20 25.30 5.92
C TYR A 55 -19.87 23.83 5.68
N PHE A 56 -19.98 23.00 6.72
CA PHE A 56 -19.62 21.58 6.66
C PHE A 56 -20.66 20.72 7.39
N ASP A 57 -20.99 19.57 6.83
CA ASP A 57 -21.89 18.57 7.43
C ASP A 57 -21.21 17.81 8.58
N GLY A 58 -19.89 17.77 8.59
CA GLY A 58 -19.12 17.13 9.65
C GLY A 58 -17.62 17.29 9.46
N LYS A 59 -16.85 16.77 10.43
CA LYS A 59 -15.38 16.77 10.35
C LYS A 59 -14.86 16.00 9.15
N ASP A 60 -15.61 15.01 8.69
CA ASP A 60 -15.28 14.22 7.52
C ASP A 60 -15.30 15.07 6.23
N GLU A 61 -16.22 16.02 6.08
CA GLU A 61 -16.25 16.92 4.90
C GLU A 61 -15.06 17.89 4.91
N VAL A 62 -14.67 18.35 6.10
CA VAL A 62 -13.45 19.15 6.28
C VAL A 62 -12.22 18.35 5.89
N PHE A 63 -12.14 17.09 6.36
CA PHE A 63 -11.07 16.19 6.00
C PHE A 63 -10.99 15.98 4.48
N LEU A 64 -12.13 15.71 3.81
CA LEU A 64 -12.16 15.51 2.36
C LEU A 64 -11.57 16.72 1.61
N HIS A 65 -11.94 17.94 2.02
CA HIS A 65 -11.38 19.16 1.43
C HIS A 65 -9.86 19.30 1.66
N LEU A 66 -9.36 18.95 2.84
CA LEU A 66 -7.92 19.00 3.13
C LEU A 66 -7.14 17.96 2.32
N ALA A 67 -7.70 16.77 2.14
CA ALA A 67 -7.10 15.71 1.33
C ALA A 67 -7.10 16.05 -0.17
N GLU A 68 -8.16 16.70 -0.68
CA GLU A 68 -8.19 17.24 -2.05
C GLU A 68 -7.11 18.31 -2.24
N GLN A 69 -6.97 19.24 -1.30
CA GLN A 69 -5.91 20.26 -1.33
C GLN A 69 -4.50 19.64 -1.33
N LEU A 70 -4.29 18.58 -0.55
CA LEU A 70 -3.03 17.84 -0.52
C LEU A 70 -2.73 17.17 -1.87
N ALA A 71 -3.73 16.53 -2.47
CA ALA A 71 -3.60 15.88 -3.77
C ALA A 71 -3.27 16.89 -4.88
N GLU A 72 -4.03 17.99 -4.96
CA GLU A 72 -3.81 19.06 -5.94
C GLU A 72 -2.43 19.72 -5.79
N GLY A 73 -2.00 19.96 -4.54
CA GLY A 73 -0.69 20.53 -4.27
C GLY A 73 0.45 19.58 -4.67
N LEU A 74 0.30 18.28 -4.44
CA LEU A 74 1.26 17.27 -4.89
C LEU A 74 1.32 17.20 -6.43
N GLU A 75 0.16 17.19 -7.10
CA GLU A 75 0.09 17.20 -8.56
C GLU A 75 0.81 18.41 -9.16
N LEU A 76 0.61 19.59 -8.57
CA LEU A 76 1.31 20.80 -8.97
C LEU A 76 2.82 20.61 -8.78
N ALA A 77 3.27 20.26 -7.57
CA ALA A 77 4.69 20.09 -7.25
C ALA A 77 5.42 19.14 -8.21
N VAL A 78 4.81 17.98 -8.51
CA VAL A 78 5.36 17.00 -9.47
C VAL A 78 5.38 17.58 -10.89
N SER A 79 4.29 18.24 -11.32
CA SER A 79 4.23 18.84 -12.66
C SER A 79 5.30 19.93 -12.84
N GLU A 80 5.56 20.74 -11.81
CA GLU A 80 6.63 21.75 -11.83
C GLU A 80 8.02 21.11 -11.89
N ALA A 81 8.25 20.06 -11.09
CA ALA A 81 9.52 19.35 -11.03
C ALA A 81 9.87 18.64 -12.35
N LEU A 82 8.87 18.30 -13.17
CA LEU A 82 9.03 17.65 -14.47
C LEU A 82 9.16 18.62 -15.65
N ARG A 83 8.98 19.94 -15.46
CA ARG A 83 9.08 20.92 -16.57
C ARG A 83 10.47 20.88 -17.20
N GLY A 84 10.52 20.59 -18.51
CA GLY A 84 11.77 20.54 -19.28
C GLY A 84 12.66 19.32 -18.97
N VAL A 85 12.20 18.39 -18.14
CA VAL A 85 12.96 17.17 -17.80
C VAL A 85 12.69 16.10 -18.85
N SER A 86 13.77 15.58 -19.42
CA SER A 86 13.74 14.50 -20.42
C SER A 86 14.43 13.25 -19.88
N GLY A 87 14.11 12.08 -20.43
CA GLY A 87 14.71 10.80 -20.03
C GLY A 87 13.97 10.12 -18.87
N THR A 88 13.87 8.79 -18.95
CA THR A 88 13.09 7.98 -18.00
C THR A 88 13.62 8.10 -16.56
N TYR A 89 14.94 7.97 -16.38
CA TYR A 89 15.58 8.08 -15.07
C TYR A 89 15.32 9.43 -14.40
N ASP A 90 15.67 10.53 -15.08
CA ASP A 90 15.54 11.88 -14.50
C ASP A 90 14.09 12.21 -14.14
N ARG A 91 13.13 11.74 -14.94
CA ARG A 91 11.71 11.97 -14.67
C ARG A 91 11.21 11.19 -13.46
N ILE A 92 11.61 9.92 -13.33
CA ILE A 92 11.30 9.12 -12.14
C ILE A 92 11.95 9.75 -10.91
N HIS A 93 13.23 10.10 -11.00
CA HIS A 93 13.99 10.73 -9.92
C HIS A 93 13.33 12.03 -9.44
N ARG A 94 13.04 12.96 -10.37
CA ARG A 94 12.38 14.23 -10.07
C ARG A 94 10.99 14.05 -9.48
N THR A 95 10.25 13.06 -9.96
CA THR A 95 8.94 12.71 -9.41
C THR A 95 9.05 12.23 -7.96
N LEU A 96 9.97 11.30 -7.68
CA LEU A 96 10.21 10.79 -6.33
C LEU A 96 10.69 11.90 -5.38
N ALA A 97 11.66 12.71 -5.82
CA ALA A 97 12.18 13.82 -5.03
C ALA A 97 11.08 14.84 -4.70
N ALA A 98 10.28 15.26 -5.69
CA ALA A 98 9.16 16.18 -5.47
C ALA A 98 8.10 15.58 -4.53
N PHE A 99 7.78 14.30 -4.68
CA PHE A 99 6.86 13.60 -3.80
C PHE A 99 7.37 13.57 -2.35
N TYR A 100 8.60 13.14 -2.10
CA TYR A 100 9.15 13.04 -0.74
C TYR A 100 9.31 14.40 -0.07
N ASP A 101 9.74 15.40 -0.82
CA ASP A 101 9.86 16.78 -0.35
C ASP A 101 8.48 17.37 0.00
N TYR A 102 7.47 17.18 -0.86
CA TYR A 102 6.10 17.62 -0.59
C TYR A 102 5.49 16.90 0.62
N VAL A 103 5.58 15.58 0.68
CA VAL A 103 5.10 14.78 1.81
C VAL A 103 5.85 15.14 3.09
N GLY A 104 7.15 15.42 3.03
CA GLY A 104 7.94 15.86 4.19
C GLY A 104 7.43 17.18 4.78
N ARG A 105 7.15 18.18 3.95
CA ARG A 105 6.58 19.47 4.38
C ARG A 105 5.14 19.37 4.88
N HIS A 106 4.39 18.40 4.36
CA HIS A 106 2.97 18.19 4.68
C HIS A 106 2.73 16.88 5.44
N ARG A 107 3.71 16.44 6.24
CA ARG A 107 3.74 15.14 6.95
C ARG A 107 2.42 14.80 7.61
N ALA A 108 1.90 15.72 8.42
CA ALA A 108 0.72 15.46 9.22
C ALA A 108 -0.54 15.33 8.35
N LEU A 109 -0.70 16.15 7.30
CA LEU A 109 -1.77 15.97 6.32
C LEU A 109 -1.65 14.63 5.56
N TYR A 110 -0.43 14.21 5.22
CA TYR A 110 -0.21 12.91 4.59
C TYR A 110 -0.56 11.74 5.51
N GLN A 111 -0.22 11.84 6.81
CA GLN A 111 -0.62 10.85 7.81
C GLN A 111 -2.15 10.75 7.93
N ILE A 112 -2.84 11.89 7.96
CA ILE A 112 -4.31 11.95 7.97
C ILE A 112 -4.90 11.39 6.66
N PHE A 113 -4.29 11.67 5.51
CA PHE A 113 -4.71 11.07 4.23
C PHE A 113 -4.62 9.54 4.28
N ARG A 114 -3.51 9.01 4.81
CA ARG A 114 -3.35 7.56 5.05
C ARG A 114 -4.41 7.01 6.01
N GLU A 115 -4.72 7.73 7.10
CA GLU A 115 -5.81 7.38 8.03
C GLU A 115 -7.17 7.23 7.32
N ALA A 116 -7.45 8.10 6.35
CA ALA A 116 -8.74 8.14 5.69
C ALA A 116 -8.95 7.12 4.56
N GLU A 117 -7.88 6.51 4.04
CA GLU A 117 -7.93 5.42 3.06
C GLU A 117 -8.91 4.29 3.43
N PHE A 118 -9.25 4.14 4.70
CA PHE A 118 -10.09 3.04 5.19
C PHE A 118 -11.33 3.45 5.97
N VAL A 119 -11.49 4.74 6.30
CA VAL A 119 -12.76 5.27 6.86
C VAL A 119 -13.70 5.72 5.74
N ARG A 120 -13.14 6.24 4.62
CA ARG A 120 -13.88 6.70 3.43
C ARG A 120 -13.07 6.42 2.15
N LEU A 121 -13.12 5.18 1.68
CA LEU A 121 -12.35 4.66 0.52
C LEU A 121 -12.45 5.52 -0.76
N GLU A 122 -13.60 6.16 -1.03
CA GLU A 122 -13.88 6.85 -2.29
C GLU A 122 -12.87 7.95 -2.64
N LEU A 123 -12.42 8.75 -1.67
CA LEU A 123 -11.54 9.87 -1.96
C LEU A 123 -10.10 9.41 -2.24
N PRO A 124 -9.44 8.62 -1.37
CA PRO A 124 -8.08 8.15 -1.65
C PRO A 124 -8.01 7.32 -2.92
N LEU A 125 -9.03 6.51 -3.22
CA LEU A 125 -9.19 5.84 -4.51
C LEU A 125 -9.05 6.79 -5.70
N ARG A 126 -9.86 7.85 -5.73
CA ARG A 126 -9.82 8.86 -6.81
C ARG A 126 -8.44 9.52 -6.90
N THR A 127 -7.83 9.85 -5.77
CA THR A 127 -6.49 10.44 -5.73
C THR A 127 -5.45 9.49 -6.31
N TYR A 128 -5.43 8.21 -5.89
CA TYR A 128 -4.50 7.22 -6.40
C TYR A 128 -4.66 6.99 -7.91
N HIS A 129 -5.89 6.87 -8.39
CA HIS A 129 -6.17 6.73 -9.82
C HIS A 129 -5.74 7.96 -10.62
N ARG A 130 -5.99 9.17 -10.10
CA ARG A 130 -5.57 10.41 -10.74
C ARG A 130 -4.04 10.51 -10.82
N VAL A 131 -3.34 10.22 -9.73
CA VAL A 131 -1.87 10.19 -9.69
C VAL A 131 -1.33 9.13 -10.64
N ALA A 132 -1.91 7.92 -10.66
CA ALA A 132 -1.52 6.85 -11.58
C ALA A 132 -1.67 7.29 -13.04
N ARG A 133 -2.81 7.86 -13.43
CA ARG A 133 -3.02 8.37 -14.80
C ARG A 133 -2.01 9.44 -15.20
N ARG A 134 -1.67 10.36 -14.28
CA ARG A 134 -0.61 11.36 -14.53
C ARG A 134 0.75 10.70 -14.71
N LEU A 135 1.09 9.70 -13.90
CA LEU A 135 2.32 8.92 -14.09
C LEU A 135 2.31 8.19 -15.43
N GLU A 136 1.17 7.63 -15.85
CA GLU A 136 1.02 6.97 -17.15
C GLU A 136 1.24 7.96 -18.32
N GLU A 137 0.57 9.12 -18.28
CA GLU A 137 0.74 10.21 -19.25
C GLU A 137 2.19 10.66 -19.33
N HIS A 138 2.83 10.81 -18.17
CA HIS A 138 4.23 11.18 -18.10
C HIS A 138 5.09 10.06 -18.70
N LEU A 139 5.07 8.84 -18.17
CA LEU A 139 6.01 7.78 -18.52
C LEU A 139 5.79 7.22 -19.93
N PHE A 140 4.54 7.12 -20.40
CA PHE A 140 4.18 6.45 -21.64
C PHE A 140 3.54 7.36 -22.70
N GLY A 141 3.26 8.62 -22.40
CA GLY A 141 2.67 9.58 -23.36
C GLY A 141 3.66 10.04 -24.44
N ALA A 142 3.17 10.82 -25.41
CA ALA A 142 3.90 11.25 -26.60
C ALA A 142 5.22 12.03 -26.35
N GLY A 143 5.44 12.52 -25.12
CA GLY A 143 6.69 13.15 -24.68
C GLY A 143 7.59 12.28 -23.78
N GLY A 144 7.17 11.06 -23.43
CA GLY A 144 7.90 10.13 -22.56
C GLY A 144 8.87 9.19 -23.29
N GLY A 145 8.78 9.10 -24.63
CA GLY A 145 9.53 8.15 -25.44
C GLY A 145 9.92 8.63 -26.83
N SER A 146 9.99 9.94 -27.08
CA SER A 146 10.37 10.49 -28.38
C SER A 146 11.89 10.48 -28.62
N HIS A 147 12.55 9.35 -28.41
CA HIS A 147 13.86 9.04 -29.00
C HIS A 147 13.86 7.59 -29.51
N GLY A 148 13.39 7.40 -30.75
CA GLY A 148 13.90 6.39 -31.69
C GLY A 148 13.63 4.90 -31.44
N GLY A 149 12.99 4.50 -30.34
CA GLY A 149 12.58 3.12 -30.11
C GLY A 149 11.07 2.97 -30.21
N SER A 150 10.60 2.12 -31.13
CA SER A 150 9.21 1.68 -31.16
C SER A 150 8.93 0.91 -29.87
N HIS A 151 8.53 1.57 -28.77
CA HIS A 151 8.09 0.83 -27.60
C HIS A 151 6.91 -0.06 -28.05
N PRO A 152 6.95 -1.38 -27.79
CA PRO A 152 5.82 -2.23 -28.09
C PRO A 152 4.58 -1.64 -27.42
N VAL A 153 3.40 -1.79 -28.03
CA VAL A 153 2.14 -1.33 -27.46
C VAL A 153 1.92 -2.10 -26.14
N VAL A 154 2.35 -1.49 -25.03
CA VAL A 154 2.15 -2.02 -23.68
C VAL A 154 0.64 -1.93 -23.40
N PRO A 155 -0.03 -3.04 -23.06
CA PRO A 155 -1.45 -3.01 -22.70
C PRO A 155 -1.73 -2.03 -21.55
N ASP A 156 -2.89 -1.36 -21.56
CA ASP A 156 -3.22 -0.33 -20.56
C ASP A 156 -3.16 -0.88 -19.12
N ILE A 157 -3.56 -2.14 -18.92
CA ILE A 157 -3.47 -2.80 -17.60
C ILE A 157 -2.02 -2.91 -17.10
N ALA A 158 -1.05 -3.10 -18.00
CA ALA A 158 0.36 -3.15 -17.65
C ALA A 158 0.94 -1.76 -17.34
N ARG A 159 0.53 -0.71 -18.06
CA ARG A 159 0.90 0.69 -17.73
C ARG A 159 0.38 1.10 -16.36
N SER A 160 -0.85 0.71 -16.04
CA SER A 160 -1.43 0.95 -14.73
C SER A 160 -0.73 0.15 -13.64
N ALA A 161 -0.41 -1.14 -13.89
CA ALA A 161 0.39 -1.97 -13.00
C ALA A 161 1.70 -1.27 -12.58
N VAL A 162 2.45 -0.77 -13.56
CA VAL A 162 3.71 -0.06 -13.31
C VAL A 162 3.48 1.24 -12.53
N SER A 163 2.48 2.04 -12.90
CA SER A 163 2.23 3.32 -12.23
C SER A 163 1.84 3.15 -10.76
N PHE A 164 1.02 2.14 -10.43
CA PHE A 164 0.77 1.80 -9.03
C PHE A 164 2.02 1.24 -8.35
N ALA A 165 2.86 0.44 -9.03
CA ALA A 165 4.12 -0.02 -8.45
C ALA A 165 5.01 1.15 -7.99
N LEU A 166 5.11 2.21 -8.81
CA LEU A 166 5.83 3.44 -8.45
C LEU A 166 5.24 4.10 -7.19
N ILE A 167 3.91 4.24 -7.15
CA ILE A 167 3.19 4.78 -5.98
C ILE A 167 3.47 3.92 -4.74
N GLY A 168 3.49 2.59 -4.89
CA GLY A 168 3.80 1.65 -3.81
C GLY A 168 5.20 1.85 -3.25
N CYS A 169 6.21 1.91 -4.13
CA CYS A 169 7.59 2.19 -3.74
C CYS A 169 7.68 3.49 -2.96
N ALA A 170 7.12 4.56 -3.53
CA ALA A 170 7.19 5.90 -2.96
C ALA A 170 6.45 5.98 -1.61
N SER A 171 5.21 5.50 -1.54
CA SER A 171 4.42 5.53 -0.30
C SER A 171 5.05 4.70 0.83
N MET A 172 5.62 3.54 0.53
CA MET A 172 6.25 2.68 1.54
C MET A 172 7.53 3.30 2.12
N LEU A 173 8.35 3.94 1.27
CA LEU A 173 9.55 4.64 1.73
C LEU A 173 9.21 5.93 2.47
N ALA A 174 8.18 6.66 2.04
CA ALA A 174 7.65 7.79 2.81
C ALA A 174 7.11 7.34 4.17
N ALA A 175 6.41 6.20 4.26
CA ALA A 175 5.99 5.64 5.54
C ALA A 175 7.18 5.32 6.44
N LYS A 176 8.23 4.70 5.89
CA LYS A 176 9.45 4.38 6.65
C LYS A 176 10.18 5.62 7.17
N TYR A 177 10.64 6.47 6.26
CA TYR A 177 11.57 7.56 6.59
C TYR A 177 10.85 8.76 7.16
N ILE A 178 9.79 9.19 6.46
CA ILE A 178 9.02 10.33 6.90
C ILE A 178 8.21 9.86 8.10
N ILE A 179 7.19 9.00 7.95
CA ILE A 179 6.25 8.68 9.05
C ILE A 179 6.92 8.04 10.28
N TRP A 180 7.59 6.90 10.18
CA TRP A 180 8.07 6.18 11.37
C TRP A 180 9.39 6.68 11.94
N GLU A 181 10.28 7.21 11.11
CA GLU A 181 11.61 7.70 11.54
C GLU A 181 11.67 9.23 11.67
N GLU A 182 10.60 9.93 11.30
CA GLU A 182 10.45 11.39 11.40
C GLU A 182 11.58 12.18 10.74
N ARG A 183 12.09 11.69 9.60
CA ARG A 183 13.21 12.31 8.89
C ARG A 183 13.01 12.36 7.38
N PRO A 184 13.74 13.25 6.67
CA PRO A 184 13.75 13.25 5.22
C PRO A 184 14.24 11.91 4.64
N VAL A 185 13.72 11.54 3.47
CA VAL A 185 14.23 10.41 2.70
C VAL A 185 15.66 10.75 2.23
N PRO A 186 16.68 9.92 2.52
CA PRO A 186 18.04 10.17 2.08
C PRO A 186 18.17 10.19 0.55
N ALA A 187 19.08 11.01 0.02
CA ALA A 187 19.27 11.16 -1.43
C ALA A 187 19.64 9.82 -2.08
N GLU A 188 20.51 9.03 -1.45
CA GLU A 188 20.93 7.71 -1.92
C GLU A 188 19.76 6.72 -2.03
N VAL A 189 18.71 6.89 -1.22
CA VAL A 189 17.49 6.08 -1.30
C VAL A 189 16.69 6.49 -2.53
N ILE A 190 16.57 7.78 -2.81
CA ILE A 190 15.89 8.31 -4.00
C ILE A 190 16.62 7.84 -5.25
N ASP A 191 17.95 7.99 -5.29
CA ASP A 191 18.79 7.57 -6.40
C ASP A 191 18.64 6.08 -6.68
N SER A 192 18.73 5.25 -5.64
CA SER A 192 18.63 3.79 -5.77
C SER A 192 17.26 3.33 -6.27
N VAL A 193 16.18 3.98 -5.84
CA VAL A 193 14.82 3.63 -6.24
C VAL A 193 14.52 4.13 -7.64
N ALA A 194 14.97 5.35 -7.97
CA ALA A 194 14.88 5.88 -9.33
C ALA A 194 15.63 4.99 -10.31
N ASP A 195 16.83 4.55 -9.93
CA ASP A 195 17.67 3.64 -10.71
C ASP A 195 16.98 2.29 -10.91
N PHE A 196 16.52 1.64 -9.84
CA PHE A 196 15.75 0.39 -9.89
C PHE A 196 14.54 0.49 -10.83
N LEU A 197 13.72 1.54 -10.69
CA LEU A 197 12.51 1.72 -11.50
C LEU A 197 12.82 2.07 -12.96
N ALA A 198 13.82 2.92 -13.20
CA ALA A 198 14.23 3.31 -14.55
C ALA A 198 14.78 2.13 -15.33
N TYR A 199 15.63 1.30 -14.71
CA TYR A 199 16.09 0.05 -15.32
C TYR A 199 14.95 -0.92 -15.57
N GLY A 200 14.03 -1.05 -14.61
CA GLY A 200 12.83 -1.87 -14.75
C GLY A 200 11.96 -1.48 -15.96
N LEU A 201 11.89 -0.18 -16.26
CA LEU A 201 11.11 0.38 -17.37
C LEU A 201 11.86 0.40 -18.71
N SER A 202 13.19 0.47 -18.70
CA SER A 202 14.01 0.68 -19.90
C SER A 202 14.49 -0.62 -20.56
N ALA A 203 14.19 -1.79 -19.99
CA ALA A 203 14.72 -3.05 -20.49
C ALA A 203 14.01 -3.52 -21.78
N GLU A 204 14.81 -3.69 -22.83
CA GLU A 204 14.43 -4.40 -24.06
C GLU A 204 14.68 -5.91 -23.97
N THR A 205 15.31 -6.37 -22.89
CA THR A 205 15.72 -7.77 -22.70
C THR A 205 14.55 -8.58 -22.13
N PRO A 206 14.15 -9.72 -22.70
CA PRO A 206 13.08 -10.54 -22.15
C PRO A 206 13.47 -11.14 -20.80
N ALA A 207 12.50 -11.24 -19.89
CA ALA A 207 12.63 -11.93 -18.61
C ALA A 207 13.21 -13.36 -18.78
N PRO A 208 14.02 -13.86 -17.83
CA PRO A 208 14.47 -15.24 -17.85
C PRO A 208 13.27 -16.19 -17.86
N PRO A 209 13.27 -17.23 -18.72
CA PRO A 209 12.11 -18.11 -18.86
C PRO A 209 11.80 -18.80 -17.54
N LEU A 210 10.52 -18.73 -17.14
CA LEU A 210 10.01 -19.46 -15.99
C LEU A 210 9.83 -20.95 -16.32
N SER A 211 9.97 -21.81 -15.31
CA SER A 211 9.65 -23.23 -15.47
C SER A 211 8.16 -23.40 -15.79
N ARG A 212 7.79 -24.49 -16.47
CA ARG A 212 6.38 -24.82 -16.74
C ARG A 212 5.55 -24.89 -15.45
N GLN A 213 6.11 -25.48 -14.40
CA GLN A 213 5.49 -25.55 -13.08
C GLN A 213 5.23 -24.15 -12.48
N ALA A 214 6.18 -23.21 -12.60
CA ALA A 214 5.99 -21.85 -12.13
C ALA A 214 4.93 -21.09 -12.94
N LEU A 215 4.89 -21.29 -14.27
CA LEU A 215 3.86 -20.71 -15.12
C LEU A 215 2.47 -21.25 -14.80
N ASP A 216 2.35 -22.57 -14.58
CA ASP A 216 1.10 -23.23 -14.19
C ASP A 216 0.62 -22.71 -12.82
N PHE A 217 1.55 -22.54 -11.86
CA PHE A 217 1.26 -21.93 -10.57
C PHE A 217 0.77 -20.48 -10.69
N ILE A 218 1.47 -19.63 -11.46
CA ILE A 218 1.06 -18.23 -11.67
C ILE A 218 -0.33 -18.18 -12.30
N GLY A 219 -0.60 -19.02 -13.29
CA GLY A 219 -1.93 -19.13 -13.90
C GLY A 219 -3.01 -19.53 -12.88
N ALA A 220 -2.73 -20.51 -12.03
CA ALA A 220 -3.65 -20.90 -10.95
C ALA A 220 -3.85 -19.77 -9.93
N ALA A 221 -2.77 -19.11 -9.52
CA ALA A 221 -2.76 -18.02 -8.54
C ALA A 221 -3.51 -16.77 -9.04
N ALA A 222 -3.35 -16.44 -10.32
CA ALA A 222 -3.99 -15.31 -11.00
C ALA A 222 -5.49 -15.52 -11.31
N GLY A 223 -6.00 -16.74 -11.15
CA GLY A 223 -7.43 -17.06 -11.27
C GLY A 223 -7.84 -17.84 -12.52
N LEU A 224 -6.91 -18.44 -13.28
CA LEU A 224 -7.24 -19.10 -14.54
C LEU A 224 -7.78 -20.54 -14.41
N ASN A 225 -7.51 -21.27 -13.31
CA ASN A 225 -7.75 -22.72 -13.28
C ASN A 225 -8.43 -23.29 -12.01
N GLY A 226 -8.87 -22.47 -11.05
CA GLY A 226 -9.60 -22.95 -9.87
C GLY A 226 -8.83 -23.91 -8.93
N ALA A 227 -7.57 -24.23 -9.23
CA ALA A 227 -6.76 -25.11 -8.40
C ALA A 227 -6.48 -24.46 -7.03
N ALA A 228 -6.76 -25.22 -5.97
CA ALA A 228 -6.57 -24.79 -4.60
C ALA A 228 -5.07 -24.84 -4.24
N VAL A 229 -4.34 -23.75 -4.52
CA VAL A 229 -3.07 -23.46 -3.85
C VAL A 229 -3.35 -23.27 -2.35
N VAL A 230 -2.53 -23.89 -1.51
CA VAL A 230 -2.82 -24.26 -0.11
C VAL A 230 -3.41 -23.13 0.73
N VAL A 231 -4.50 -23.52 1.41
CA VAL A 231 -5.41 -22.75 2.26
C VAL A 231 -4.66 -22.10 3.44
N ASP A 232 -4.97 -20.83 3.71
CA ASP A 232 -4.81 -20.25 5.04
C ASP A 232 -5.96 -20.78 5.90
N ASP A 233 -5.72 -21.84 6.68
CA ASP A 233 -6.74 -22.51 7.49
C ASP A 233 -7.18 -21.69 8.72
N GLY A 234 -6.69 -20.46 8.88
CA GLY A 234 -6.96 -19.67 10.06
C GLY A 234 -6.25 -20.25 11.29
N PHE A 235 -6.86 -20.12 12.46
CA PHE A 235 -6.34 -20.75 13.67
C PHE A 235 -6.73 -22.24 13.71
N ASP A 236 -5.75 -23.16 13.68
CA ASP A 236 -6.04 -24.58 13.90
C ASP A 236 -6.49 -24.81 15.36
N LEU A 237 -7.80 -24.94 15.56
CA LEU A 237 -8.41 -25.15 16.88
C LEU A 237 -8.29 -26.60 17.37
N ARG A 238 -7.97 -27.54 16.48
CA ARG A 238 -7.93 -28.99 16.74
C ARG A 238 -6.52 -29.55 16.82
N ALA A 239 -5.49 -28.71 16.66
CA ALA A 239 -4.09 -29.10 16.81
C ALA A 239 -3.86 -29.95 18.07
N ALA A 240 -3.24 -31.12 17.89
CA ALA A 240 -2.88 -32.01 18.97
C ALA A 240 -1.90 -31.32 19.94
N GLY A 241 -2.05 -31.58 21.24
CA GLY A 241 -1.17 -31.02 22.28
C GLY A 241 -1.55 -29.64 22.83
N LEU A 242 -2.62 -29.01 22.34
CA LEU A 242 -3.12 -27.76 22.94
C LEU A 242 -3.78 -28.00 24.31
N THR A 243 -3.37 -27.21 25.30
CA THR A 243 -4.12 -27.04 26.55
C THR A 243 -5.48 -26.39 26.30
N GLU A 244 -6.42 -26.56 27.23
CA GLU A 244 -7.73 -25.92 27.15
C GLU A 244 -7.63 -24.39 27.03
N GLY A 245 -6.75 -23.77 27.83
CA GLY A 245 -6.47 -22.34 27.75
C GLY A 245 -5.93 -21.90 26.38
N GLN A 246 -5.07 -22.69 25.74
CA GLN A 246 -4.58 -22.38 24.39
C GLN A 246 -5.67 -22.52 23.32
N ARG A 247 -6.57 -23.53 23.44
CA ARG A 247 -7.72 -23.65 22.54
C ARG A 247 -8.67 -22.47 22.68
N THR A 248 -8.97 -22.07 23.91
CA THR A 248 -9.82 -20.90 24.20
C THR A 248 -9.19 -19.61 23.67
N ARG A 249 -7.88 -19.42 23.86
CA ARG A 249 -7.15 -18.28 23.27
C ARG A 249 -7.28 -18.24 21.75
N ARG A 250 -7.11 -19.38 21.06
CA ARG A 250 -7.26 -19.46 19.60
C ARG A 250 -8.69 -19.19 19.13
N LYS A 251 -9.71 -19.66 19.87
CA LYS A 251 -11.12 -19.33 19.59
C LYS A 251 -11.38 -17.83 19.66
N LEU A 252 -10.84 -17.16 20.69
CA LEU A 252 -10.95 -15.72 20.84
C LEU A 252 -10.27 -14.99 19.68
N LEU A 253 -9.07 -15.41 19.26
CA LEU A 253 -8.37 -14.82 18.12
C LEU A 253 -9.14 -14.99 16.81
N GLN A 254 -9.68 -16.19 16.53
CA GLN A 254 -10.51 -16.41 15.34
C GLN A 254 -11.77 -15.54 15.37
N ALA A 255 -12.48 -15.49 16.50
CA ALA A 255 -13.65 -14.65 16.65
C ALA A 255 -13.32 -13.15 16.48
N ALA A 256 -12.17 -12.70 16.98
CA ALA A 256 -11.69 -11.34 16.79
C ALA A 256 -11.34 -11.04 15.33
N GLU A 257 -10.68 -11.97 14.64
CA GLU A 257 -10.41 -11.89 13.19
C GLU A 257 -11.71 -11.67 12.42
N ASP A 258 -12.70 -12.53 12.65
CA ASP A 258 -13.98 -12.44 11.94
C ASP A 258 -14.73 -11.14 12.29
N CYS A 259 -14.77 -10.75 13.57
CA CYS A 259 -15.41 -9.49 13.98
C CYS A 259 -14.72 -8.26 13.36
N PHE A 260 -13.39 -8.19 13.40
CA PHE A 260 -12.67 -7.06 12.81
C PHE A 260 -12.80 -7.04 11.28
N ALA A 261 -12.79 -8.21 10.63
CA ALA A 261 -13.01 -8.32 9.20
C ALA A 261 -14.42 -7.87 8.76
N GLU A 262 -15.46 -8.12 9.57
CA GLU A 262 -16.85 -7.78 9.22
C GLU A 262 -17.21 -6.32 9.53
N MET A 263 -16.89 -5.84 10.73
CA MET A 263 -17.36 -4.54 11.22
C MET A 263 -16.25 -3.51 11.45
N GLY A 264 -14.98 -3.90 11.32
CA GLY A 264 -13.83 -3.08 11.66
C GLY A 264 -13.54 -3.07 13.17
N PHE A 265 -12.28 -2.80 13.52
CA PHE A 265 -11.78 -2.76 14.89
C PHE A 265 -12.54 -1.76 15.75
N PHE A 266 -12.77 -0.53 15.26
CA PHE A 266 -13.40 0.52 16.06
C PHE A 266 -14.84 0.17 16.47
N LYS A 267 -15.61 -0.47 15.59
CA LYS A 267 -17.01 -0.84 15.85
C LYS A 267 -17.12 -2.13 16.68
N ALA A 268 -16.21 -3.08 16.49
CA ALA A 268 -16.23 -4.35 17.21
C ALA A 268 -16.10 -4.17 18.73
N GLN A 269 -16.94 -4.86 19.49
CA GLN A 269 -16.89 -4.88 20.96
C GLN A 269 -16.34 -6.21 21.47
N ILE A 270 -15.75 -6.21 22.67
CA ILE A 270 -15.29 -7.44 23.33
C ILE A 270 -16.46 -8.44 23.48
N ALA A 271 -17.67 -7.94 23.73
CA ALA A 271 -18.88 -8.75 23.81
C ALA A 271 -19.20 -9.49 22.49
N ASP A 272 -18.94 -8.88 21.34
CA ASP A 272 -19.12 -9.52 20.03
C ASP A 272 -18.15 -10.70 19.86
N ILE A 273 -16.88 -10.47 20.22
CA ILE A 273 -15.80 -11.46 20.15
C ILE A 273 -16.12 -12.65 21.06
N THR A 274 -16.49 -12.40 22.32
CA THR A 274 -16.73 -13.49 23.30
C THR A 274 -17.98 -14.29 22.95
N ARG A 275 -19.04 -13.62 22.49
CA ARG A 275 -20.26 -14.26 21.99
C ARG A 275 -19.95 -15.16 20.79
N ARG A 276 -19.16 -14.68 19.83
CA ARG A 276 -18.77 -15.45 18.65
C ARG A 276 -17.83 -16.61 18.99
N ALA A 277 -16.92 -16.43 19.94
CA ALA A 277 -16.05 -17.49 20.44
C ALA A 277 -16.79 -18.55 21.30
N GLY A 278 -18.04 -18.27 21.71
CA GLY A 278 -18.82 -19.14 22.57
C GLY A 278 -18.29 -19.23 24.00
N VAL A 279 -17.77 -18.12 24.53
CA VAL A 279 -17.19 -18.04 25.89
C VAL A 279 -17.78 -16.88 26.69
N ALA A 280 -17.70 -16.95 28.03
CA ALA A 280 -18.12 -15.88 28.90
C ALA A 280 -17.22 -14.64 28.74
N GLN A 281 -17.77 -13.44 28.97
CA GLN A 281 -17.02 -12.19 28.80
C GLN A 281 -15.79 -12.11 29.73
N GLY A 282 -15.90 -12.63 30.96
CA GLY A 282 -14.77 -12.71 31.90
C GLY A 282 -13.61 -13.57 31.39
N THR A 283 -13.88 -14.58 30.56
CA THR A 283 -12.86 -15.44 29.96
C THR A 283 -11.95 -14.66 29.00
N PHE A 284 -12.44 -13.58 28.38
CA PHE A 284 -11.60 -12.72 27.55
C PHE A 284 -10.42 -12.17 28.34
N TYR A 285 -10.70 -11.60 29.52
CA TYR A 285 -9.70 -10.91 30.34
C TYR A 285 -8.67 -11.84 30.98
N VAL A 286 -8.96 -13.15 31.05
CA VAL A 286 -7.96 -14.17 31.43
C VAL A 286 -6.87 -14.30 30.35
N HIS A 287 -7.22 -14.05 29.09
CA HIS A 287 -6.33 -14.22 27.95
C HIS A 287 -5.78 -12.89 27.43
N PHE A 288 -6.58 -11.84 27.36
CA PHE A 288 -6.22 -10.57 26.74
C PHE A 288 -6.63 -9.41 27.66
N PRO A 289 -5.68 -8.51 28.03
CA PRO A 289 -6.00 -7.35 28.86
C PRO A 289 -7.05 -6.43 28.22
N GLY A 290 -7.01 -6.27 26.89
CA GLY A 290 -8.00 -5.50 26.15
C GLY A 290 -8.06 -5.83 24.67
N LYS A 291 -8.93 -5.09 23.96
CA LYS A 291 -9.16 -5.26 22.51
C LYS A 291 -7.89 -4.95 21.68
N ILE A 292 -7.03 -4.06 22.14
CA ILE A 292 -5.76 -3.74 21.46
C ILE A 292 -4.78 -4.93 21.53
N ASP A 293 -4.71 -5.65 22.66
CA ASP A 293 -3.76 -6.77 22.81
C ASP A 293 -4.10 -7.94 21.88
N ILE A 294 -5.39 -8.24 21.72
CA ILE A 294 -5.83 -9.27 20.77
C ILE A 294 -5.60 -8.84 19.32
N LEU A 295 -5.73 -7.54 19.00
CA LEU A 295 -5.36 -7.00 17.68
C LEU A 295 -3.86 -7.16 17.43
N ARG A 296 -3.00 -6.82 18.40
CA ARG A 296 -1.54 -6.96 18.26
C ARG A 296 -1.14 -8.40 17.95
N GLU A 297 -1.66 -9.36 18.72
CA GLU A 297 -1.37 -10.77 18.49
C GLU A 297 -1.90 -11.25 17.13
N LEU A 298 -3.08 -10.77 16.72
CA LEU A 298 -3.64 -11.08 15.42
C LEU A 298 -2.78 -10.54 14.27
N VAL A 299 -2.31 -9.29 14.33
CA VAL A 299 -1.39 -8.71 13.33
C VAL A 299 -0.09 -9.51 13.23
N GLN A 300 0.46 -9.93 14.38
CA GLN A 300 1.64 -10.80 14.42
C GLN A 300 1.39 -12.16 13.78
N ASP A 301 0.20 -12.72 14.01
CA ASP A 301 -0.19 -13.98 13.41
C ASP A 301 -0.39 -13.87 11.90
N ILE A 302 -1.06 -12.81 11.44
CA ILE A 302 -1.23 -12.49 10.02
C ILE A 302 0.13 -12.37 9.32
N ASN A 303 1.12 -11.71 9.95
CA ASN A 303 2.48 -11.66 9.44
C ASN A 303 3.11 -13.05 9.28
N ARG A 304 2.96 -13.93 10.27
CA ARG A 304 3.45 -15.31 10.21
C ARG A 304 2.78 -16.09 9.09
N ARG A 305 1.45 -15.98 8.96
CA ARG A 305 0.66 -16.65 7.92
C ARG A 305 1.06 -16.19 6.53
N LEU A 306 1.21 -14.88 6.31
CA LEU A 306 1.68 -14.32 5.04
C LEU A 306 3.04 -14.91 4.63
N ARG A 307 4.03 -14.87 5.54
CA ARG A 307 5.36 -15.43 5.24
C ARG A 307 5.30 -16.94 4.98
N SER A 308 4.42 -17.65 5.66
CA SER A 308 4.20 -19.09 5.45
C SER A 308 3.54 -19.37 4.09
N ALA A 309 2.54 -18.57 3.70
CA ALA A 309 1.84 -18.68 2.43
C ALA A 309 2.80 -18.44 1.25
N ILE A 310 3.64 -17.40 1.31
CA ILE A 310 4.66 -17.16 0.28
C ILE A 310 5.63 -18.34 0.20
N ARG A 311 6.12 -18.86 1.33
CA ARG A 311 7.04 -20.01 1.33
C ARG A 311 6.41 -21.26 0.72
N ARG A 312 5.14 -21.54 1.03
CA ARG A 312 4.41 -22.68 0.44
C ARG A 312 4.22 -22.50 -1.06
N GLY A 313 3.82 -21.31 -1.50
CA GLY A 313 3.67 -21.01 -2.93
C GLY A 313 4.97 -21.19 -3.71
N LEU A 314 6.10 -20.75 -3.15
CA LEU A 314 7.43 -20.99 -3.72
C LEU A 314 7.75 -22.49 -3.85
N ALA A 315 7.49 -23.27 -2.79
CA ALA A 315 7.72 -24.72 -2.80
C ALA A 315 6.81 -25.45 -3.81
N GLU A 316 5.53 -25.06 -3.91
CA GLU A 316 4.57 -25.60 -4.89
C GLU A 316 4.97 -25.27 -6.33
N ALA A 317 5.58 -24.10 -6.55
CA ALA A 317 6.15 -23.72 -7.85
C ALA A 317 7.50 -24.42 -8.15
N GLY A 318 7.99 -25.29 -7.26
CA GLY A 318 9.25 -26.01 -7.42
C GLY A 318 10.49 -25.16 -7.14
N LEU A 319 10.34 -24.01 -6.47
CA LEU A 319 11.44 -23.11 -6.15
C LEU A 319 12.01 -23.43 -4.76
N GLY A 320 13.19 -24.05 -4.76
CA GLY A 320 13.97 -24.38 -3.56
C GLY A 320 14.88 -23.25 -3.07
N ALA A 321 15.80 -23.57 -2.15
CA ALA A 321 16.73 -22.60 -1.57
C ALA A 321 17.72 -22.00 -2.59
N ASP A 322 18.08 -22.77 -3.62
CA ASP A 322 19.01 -22.37 -4.69
C ASP A 322 18.30 -21.77 -5.91
N ALA A 323 16.99 -21.51 -5.80
CA ALA A 323 16.22 -20.91 -6.88
C ALA A 323 16.78 -19.52 -7.24
N ASP A 324 16.67 -19.18 -8.52
CA ASP A 324 17.02 -17.84 -8.98
C ASP A 324 16.11 -16.80 -8.30
N ARG A 325 16.71 -15.79 -7.67
CA ARG A 325 15.98 -14.71 -6.98
C ARG A 325 14.88 -14.10 -7.85
N ARG A 326 15.14 -13.98 -9.14
CA ARG A 326 14.21 -13.45 -10.15
C ARG A 326 12.89 -14.23 -10.18
N HIS A 327 12.97 -15.55 -10.25
CA HIS A 327 11.79 -16.42 -10.22
C HIS A 327 11.09 -16.35 -8.86
N VAL A 328 11.86 -16.22 -7.77
CA VAL A 328 11.32 -16.06 -6.42
C VAL A 328 10.51 -14.78 -6.28
N GLU A 329 10.92 -13.65 -6.88
CA GLU A 329 10.13 -12.41 -6.83
C GLU A 329 8.77 -12.56 -7.51
N ILE A 330 8.74 -13.18 -8.69
CA ILE A 330 7.52 -13.33 -9.49
C ILE A 330 6.52 -14.25 -8.78
N VAL A 331 6.99 -15.43 -8.38
CA VAL A 331 6.13 -16.40 -7.69
C VAL A 331 5.75 -15.90 -6.31
N GLY A 332 6.63 -15.17 -5.62
CA GLY A 332 6.34 -14.53 -4.34
C GLY A 332 5.21 -13.51 -4.44
N LEU A 333 5.27 -12.61 -5.43
CA LEU A 333 4.20 -11.64 -5.70
C LEU A 333 2.88 -12.33 -6.05
N ALA A 334 2.91 -13.33 -6.94
CA ALA A 334 1.72 -14.10 -7.28
C ALA A 334 1.11 -14.81 -6.04
N SER A 335 1.94 -15.39 -5.20
CA SER A 335 1.53 -16.04 -3.94
C SER A 335 0.89 -15.05 -2.96
N PHE A 336 1.46 -13.84 -2.85
CA PHE A 336 0.90 -12.78 -2.02
C PHE A 336 -0.49 -12.35 -2.52
N LEU A 337 -0.62 -12.01 -3.80
CA LEU A 337 -1.90 -11.58 -4.39
C LEU A 337 -2.96 -12.67 -4.27
N HIS A 338 -2.57 -13.93 -4.46
CA HIS A 338 -3.43 -15.08 -4.30
C HIS A 338 -3.93 -15.25 -2.85
N TRP A 339 -3.03 -15.17 -1.86
CA TRP A 339 -3.38 -15.24 -0.45
C TRP A 339 -4.35 -14.12 -0.06
N LEU A 340 -4.11 -12.90 -0.56
CA LEU A 340 -4.95 -11.74 -0.31
C LEU A 340 -6.37 -11.92 -0.85
N ARG A 341 -6.54 -12.47 -2.07
CA ARG A 341 -7.86 -12.70 -2.70
C ARG A 341 -8.76 -13.64 -1.90
N ARG A 342 -8.18 -14.56 -1.12
CA ARG A 342 -8.97 -15.55 -0.37
C ARG A 342 -9.42 -15.05 1.01
N ARG A 343 -8.83 -13.97 1.50
CA ARG A 343 -9.07 -13.42 2.85
C ARG A 343 -9.01 -11.89 2.82
N GLU A 344 -9.85 -11.25 2.02
CA GLU A 344 -9.90 -9.79 1.88
C GLU A 344 -9.99 -9.06 3.24
N GLY A 345 -10.72 -9.66 4.19
CA GLY A 345 -10.88 -9.12 5.55
C GLY A 345 -9.60 -9.08 6.38
N ILE A 346 -8.66 -10.01 6.19
CA ILE A 346 -7.42 -10.09 6.98
C ILE A 346 -6.54 -8.86 6.75
N TYR A 347 -6.47 -8.39 5.52
CA TYR A 347 -5.62 -7.25 5.20
C TYR A 347 -6.14 -5.95 5.78
N ARG A 348 -7.47 -5.82 5.86
CA ARG A 348 -8.12 -4.68 6.53
C ARG A 348 -7.67 -4.56 7.98
N ILE A 349 -7.50 -5.69 8.68
CA ILE A 349 -7.05 -5.71 10.09
C ILE A 349 -5.64 -5.14 10.22
N VAL A 350 -4.70 -5.54 9.35
CA VAL A 350 -3.34 -5.01 9.33
C VAL A 350 -3.36 -3.49 9.07
N ARG A 351 -4.23 -3.04 8.16
CA ARG A 351 -4.36 -1.61 7.82
C ARG A 351 -4.97 -0.80 8.95
N GLU A 352 -6.03 -1.30 9.61
CA GLU A 352 -6.61 -0.62 10.76
C GLU A 352 -5.61 -0.55 11.93
N ALA A 353 -4.74 -1.55 12.08
CA ALA A 353 -3.67 -1.50 13.07
C ALA A 353 -2.70 -0.33 12.86
N GLU A 354 -2.49 0.16 11.62
CA GLU A 354 -1.66 1.34 11.35
C GLU A 354 -2.13 2.61 12.08
N PHE A 355 -3.40 2.65 12.50
CA PHE A 355 -4.00 3.82 13.15
C PHE A 355 -4.41 3.56 14.61
N VAL A 356 -4.59 2.30 14.97
CA VAL A 356 -4.92 1.89 16.34
C VAL A 356 -3.65 1.73 17.18
N ASP A 357 -2.59 1.19 16.57
CA ASP A 357 -1.36 0.82 17.26
C ASP A 357 -0.17 0.89 16.29
N GLU A 358 0.47 2.06 16.26
CA GLU A 358 1.60 2.33 15.36
C GLU A 358 2.76 1.35 15.58
N GLU A 359 3.01 0.91 16.82
CA GLU A 359 4.11 0.01 17.14
C GLU A 359 3.94 -1.35 16.46
N VAL A 360 2.76 -1.97 16.54
CA VAL A 360 2.54 -3.28 15.90
C VAL A 360 2.48 -3.17 14.38
N ALA A 361 1.97 -2.06 13.86
CA ALA A 361 1.95 -1.79 12.43
C ALA A 361 3.37 -1.62 11.87
N ARG A 362 4.22 -0.84 12.54
CA ARG A 362 5.64 -0.70 12.21
C ARG A 362 6.35 -2.05 12.29
N TRP A 363 6.14 -2.81 13.38
CA TRP A 363 6.69 -4.15 13.56
C TRP A 363 6.32 -5.08 12.40
N TYR A 364 5.10 -5.01 11.88
CA TYR A 364 4.64 -5.86 10.78
C TYR A 364 5.53 -5.69 9.54
N TYR A 365 5.76 -4.45 9.09
CA TYR A 365 6.56 -4.17 7.91
C TYR A 365 8.06 -4.38 8.15
N GLU A 366 8.58 -3.97 9.31
CA GLU A 366 9.98 -4.24 9.69
C GLU A 366 10.27 -5.75 9.70
N ARG A 367 9.35 -6.56 10.25
CA ARG A 367 9.54 -8.01 10.32
C ARG A 367 9.56 -8.67 8.93
N LEU A 368 8.75 -8.18 7.99
CA LEU A 368 8.80 -8.63 6.59
C LEU A 368 10.13 -8.21 5.95
N SER A 369 10.52 -6.94 6.13
CA SER A 369 11.72 -6.35 5.53
C SER A 369 13.00 -7.04 5.98
N VAL A 370 13.16 -7.38 7.27
CA VAL A 370 14.35 -8.06 7.79
C VAL A 370 14.63 -9.37 7.06
N GLY A 371 13.60 -10.22 6.90
CA GLY A 371 13.75 -11.48 6.18
C GLY A 371 14.09 -11.25 4.72
N TYR A 372 13.36 -10.33 4.07
CA TYR A 372 13.53 -10.01 2.66
C TYR A 372 14.95 -9.49 2.34
N THR A 373 15.44 -8.57 3.16
CA THR A 373 16.77 -7.96 3.07
C THR A 373 17.88 -9.01 3.08
N ALA A 374 17.80 -9.99 3.98
CA ALA A 374 18.78 -11.06 4.06
C ALA A 374 18.84 -11.90 2.77
N TRP A 375 17.68 -12.23 2.20
CA TRP A 375 17.60 -12.99 0.94
C TRP A 375 18.08 -12.19 -0.27
N LEU A 376 17.77 -10.89 -0.34
CA LEU A 376 18.26 -10.00 -1.39
C LEU A 376 19.78 -9.90 -1.35
N ARG A 377 20.37 -9.71 -0.16
CA ARG A 377 21.83 -9.67 0.00
C ARG A 377 22.49 -10.97 -0.49
N THR A 378 21.94 -12.14 -0.12
CA THR A 378 22.47 -13.43 -0.59
C THR A 378 22.41 -13.54 -2.12
N ALA A 379 21.32 -13.11 -2.74
CA ALA A 379 21.16 -13.11 -4.20
C ALA A 379 22.15 -12.16 -4.90
N MET A 380 22.43 -11.00 -4.31
CA MET A 380 23.45 -10.06 -4.82
C MET A 380 24.85 -10.67 -4.74
N ILE A 381 25.21 -11.31 -3.63
CA ILE A 381 26.51 -11.99 -3.46
C ILE A 381 26.65 -13.14 -4.46
N ALA A 382 25.57 -13.88 -4.72
CA ALA A 382 25.52 -14.95 -5.72
C ALA A 382 25.52 -14.44 -7.17
N GLY A 383 25.48 -13.12 -7.40
CA GLY A 383 25.44 -12.51 -8.73
C GLY A 383 24.13 -12.73 -9.48
N GLN A 384 23.06 -13.15 -8.80
CA GLN A 384 21.73 -13.36 -9.39
C GLN A 384 21.02 -12.05 -9.69
N ILE A 385 21.28 -11.03 -8.87
CA ILE A 385 20.78 -9.65 -9.02
C ILE A 385 21.92 -8.67 -8.80
N ARG A 386 21.80 -7.45 -9.33
CA ARG A 386 22.85 -6.43 -9.20
C ARG A 386 22.93 -5.88 -7.77
N PRO A 387 24.10 -5.39 -7.32
CA PRO A 387 24.24 -4.71 -6.04
C PRO A 387 23.36 -3.46 -5.98
N LEU A 388 22.48 -3.40 -4.98
CA LEU A 388 21.64 -2.25 -4.64
C LEU A 388 21.55 -2.19 -3.11
N PRO A 389 21.22 -1.04 -2.48
CA PRO A 389 20.99 -1.00 -1.04
C PRO A 389 19.84 -1.92 -0.65
N GLU A 390 20.15 -3.08 -0.04
CA GLU A 390 19.20 -4.19 0.10
C GLU A 390 17.96 -3.84 0.93
N GLN A 391 18.10 -2.97 1.94
CA GLN A 391 16.97 -2.53 2.75
C GLN A 391 16.04 -1.62 1.95
N THR A 392 16.59 -0.70 1.16
CA THR A 392 15.81 0.17 0.26
C THR A 392 15.03 -0.65 -0.75
N LEU A 393 15.69 -1.63 -1.38
CA LEU A 393 15.05 -2.54 -2.32
C LEU A 393 13.94 -3.37 -1.65
N ALA A 394 14.17 -3.90 -0.44
CA ALA A 394 13.17 -4.64 0.31
C ALA A 394 11.89 -3.81 0.56
N TYR A 395 12.03 -2.55 1.00
CA TYR A 395 10.88 -1.67 1.22
C TYR A 395 10.20 -1.25 -0.09
N ALA A 396 10.97 -1.03 -1.16
CA ALA A 396 10.41 -0.77 -2.48
C ALA A 396 9.53 -1.95 -2.96
N LEU A 397 10.05 -3.18 -2.92
CA LEU A 397 9.32 -4.39 -3.30
C LEU A 397 8.09 -4.66 -2.41
N LEU A 398 8.21 -4.43 -1.09
CA LEU A 398 7.06 -4.49 -0.17
C LEU A 398 6.00 -3.46 -0.54
N GLY A 399 6.40 -2.25 -0.95
CA GLY A 399 5.52 -1.20 -1.44
C GLY A 399 4.76 -1.60 -2.70
N ILE A 400 5.46 -2.18 -3.69
CA ILE A 400 4.85 -2.72 -4.91
C ILE A 400 3.82 -3.79 -4.57
N GLY A 401 4.18 -4.76 -3.72
CA GLY A 401 3.26 -5.80 -3.27
C GLY A 401 2.04 -5.21 -2.58
N HIS A 402 2.26 -4.35 -1.58
CA HIS A 402 1.21 -3.69 -0.79
C HIS A 402 0.17 -3.01 -1.68
N ILE A 403 0.60 -2.05 -2.50
CA ILE A 403 -0.33 -1.25 -3.31
C ILE A 403 -1.01 -2.08 -4.39
N SER A 404 -0.32 -3.09 -4.93
CA SER A 404 -0.89 -3.95 -5.97
C SER A 404 -1.98 -4.86 -5.38
N GLY A 405 -1.75 -5.39 -4.18
CA GLY A 405 -2.77 -6.11 -3.44
C GLY A 405 -3.99 -5.24 -3.17
N VAL A 406 -3.77 -4.02 -2.68
CA VAL A 406 -4.86 -3.09 -2.42
C VAL A 406 -5.64 -2.77 -3.72
N ARG A 407 -4.95 -2.38 -4.80
CA ARG A 407 -5.55 -1.95 -6.06
C ARG A 407 -6.30 -3.03 -6.83
N TRP A 408 -5.76 -4.25 -6.88
CA TRP A 408 -6.30 -5.33 -7.72
C TRP A 408 -7.04 -6.42 -6.96
N VAL A 409 -7.08 -6.37 -5.63
CA VAL A 409 -7.80 -7.34 -4.81
C VAL A 409 -8.86 -6.68 -3.93
N LEU A 410 -8.54 -5.55 -3.28
CA LEU A 410 -9.44 -4.94 -2.28
C LEU A 410 -10.28 -3.81 -2.84
N TRP A 411 -9.74 -3.04 -3.77
CA TRP A 411 -10.41 -1.89 -4.34
C TRP A 411 -11.34 -2.28 -5.50
N PRO A 412 -12.56 -1.71 -5.56
CA PRO A 412 -13.43 -1.87 -6.72
C PRO A 412 -12.79 -1.24 -7.96
N SER A 413 -13.20 -1.68 -9.16
CA SER A 413 -12.78 -1.01 -10.39
C SER A 413 -13.20 0.46 -10.40
N GLU A 414 -12.50 1.31 -11.16
CA GLU A 414 -12.80 2.74 -11.23
C GLU A 414 -14.26 3.01 -11.69
N GLU A 415 -14.79 2.15 -12.56
CA GLU A 415 -16.19 2.15 -13.01
C GLU A 415 -17.16 1.73 -11.88
N ALA A 416 -16.77 0.78 -11.02
CA ALA A 416 -17.56 0.39 -9.86
C ALA A 416 -17.51 1.45 -8.73
N ALA A 417 -16.41 2.21 -8.61
CA ALA A 417 -16.28 3.33 -7.67
C ALA A 417 -17.06 4.59 -8.11
N GLN A 418 -17.49 4.67 -9.37
CA GLN A 418 -18.36 5.74 -9.89
C GLN A 418 -19.85 5.38 -9.85
N ARG A 419 -20.23 4.17 -9.42
CA ARG A 419 -21.63 3.78 -9.25
C ARG A 419 -22.28 4.53 -8.09
N PRO A 420 -23.59 4.83 -8.17
CA PRO A 420 -24.31 5.51 -7.09
C PRO A 420 -24.32 4.64 -5.81
N ALA A 421 -24.17 5.31 -4.66
CA ALA A 421 -23.88 4.72 -3.34
C ALA A 421 -24.98 3.82 -2.74
N ASP A 422 -26.13 3.72 -3.41
CA ASP A 422 -27.28 2.87 -3.07
C ASP A 422 -27.15 1.43 -3.62
N LEU A 423 -26.20 1.19 -4.52
CA LEU A 423 -25.86 -0.14 -5.00
C LEU A 423 -24.58 -0.63 -4.32
N PRO A 424 -24.52 -1.88 -3.82
CA PRO A 424 -23.27 -2.42 -3.30
C PRO A 424 -22.19 -2.33 -4.39
N PRO A 425 -20.97 -1.86 -4.06
CA PRO A 425 -19.90 -1.80 -5.05
C PRO A 425 -19.74 -3.20 -5.64
N ALA A 426 -19.72 -3.29 -6.98
CA ALA A 426 -19.31 -4.52 -7.61
C ALA A 426 -17.81 -4.70 -7.30
N ASN A 427 -17.52 -5.38 -6.19
CA ASN A 427 -16.20 -5.86 -5.83
C ASN A 427 -15.82 -7.00 -6.77
N LEU A 428 -15.71 -6.70 -8.07
CA LEU A 428 -15.12 -7.62 -9.01
C LEU A 428 -13.76 -7.03 -9.38
N PRO A 429 -12.70 -7.40 -8.64
CA PRO A 429 -11.35 -7.29 -9.19
C PRO A 429 -11.32 -7.97 -10.57
N PRO A 430 -10.37 -7.62 -11.45
CA PRO A 430 -10.28 -8.26 -12.76
C PRO A 430 -10.26 -9.78 -12.59
N ALA A 431 -11.10 -10.49 -13.36
CA ALA A 431 -11.18 -11.94 -13.28
C ALA A 431 -9.80 -12.58 -13.54
N ASP A 432 -9.03 -11.97 -14.45
CA ASP A 432 -7.67 -12.35 -14.80
C ASP A 432 -6.67 -11.27 -14.35
N LEU A 433 -5.77 -11.64 -13.41
CA LEU A 433 -4.67 -10.79 -12.95
C LEU A 433 -3.36 -11.06 -13.69
N ARG A 434 -3.33 -11.98 -14.66
CA ARG A 434 -2.11 -12.38 -15.34
C ARG A 434 -1.36 -11.21 -15.97
N PRO A 435 -1.99 -10.29 -16.74
CA PRO A 435 -1.27 -9.16 -17.32
C PRO A 435 -0.64 -8.23 -16.27
N THR A 436 -1.32 -8.06 -15.13
CA THR A 436 -0.80 -7.28 -13.99
C THR A 436 0.43 -7.98 -13.39
N VAL A 437 0.33 -9.28 -13.11
CA VAL A 437 1.43 -10.06 -12.54
C VAL A 437 2.63 -10.08 -13.49
N GLU A 438 2.41 -10.27 -14.78
CA GLU A 438 3.46 -10.26 -15.82
C GLU A 438 4.14 -8.89 -15.94
N ALA A 439 3.37 -7.79 -15.90
CA ALA A 439 3.92 -6.44 -15.95
C ALA A 439 4.76 -6.09 -14.71
N LEU A 440 4.25 -6.40 -13.52
CA LEU A 440 4.98 -6.19 -12.26
C LEU A 440 6.22 -7.08 -12.18
N ALA A 441 6.10 -8.33 -12.61
CA ALA A 441 7.22 -9.26 -12.74
C ALA A 441 8.30 -8.68 -13.64
N ALA A 442 7.96 -8.23 -14.85
CA ALA A 442 8.91 -7.63 -15.78
C ALA A 442 9.61 -6.41 -15.16
N LEU A 443 8.84 -5.48 -14.58
CA LEU A 443 9.39 -4.30 -13.90
C LEU A 443 10.40 -4.69 -12.80
N ILE A 444 10.01 -5.62 -11.93
CA ILE A 444 10.86 -6.08 -10.82
C ILE A 444 12.11 -6.75 -11.34
N LEU A 445 11.95 -7.71 -12.26
CA LEU A 445 13.04 -8.48 -12.86
C LEU A 445 14.09 -7.58 -13.48
N HIS A 446 13.66 -6.70 -14.38
CA HIS A 446 14.58 -5.82 -15.08
C HIS A 446 15.24 -4.80 -14.16
N GLY A 447 14.49 -4.32 -13.15
CA GLY A 447 15.04 -3.43 -12.13
C GLY A 447 16.12 -4.09 -11.28
N VAL A 448 15.99 -5.38 -10.95
CA VAL A 448 17.01 -6.12 -10.18
C VAL A 448 18.14 -6.69 -11.05
N GLU A 449 17.90 -6.93 -12.34
CA GLU A 449 18.90 -7.43 -13.29
C GLU A 449 19.89 -6.34 -13.68
N GLY A 450 19.41 -5.18 -14.14
CA GLY A 450 20.21 -4.09 -14.73
C GLY A 450 21.26 -4.63 -15.71
N VAL A 451 20.92 -4.81 -16.99
CA VAL A 451 21.80 -5.53 -17.92
C VAL A 451 23.19 -4.87 -18.05
N ARG A 452 24.25 -5.70 -18.01
CA ARG A 452 25.56 -5.40 -18.62
C ARG A 452 25.38 -5.10 -20.11
N ALA A 453 24.98 -3.88 -20.46
CA ALA A 453 25.43 -3.29 -21.72
C ALA A 453 26.91 -2.94 -21.51
N GLY A 454 27.79 -3.40 -22.40
CA GLY A 454 29.24 -3.32 -22.23
C GLY A 454 29.73 -1.97 -21.71
N ALA A 455 30.57 -2.01 -20.68
CA ALA A 455 31.51 -0.98 -20.27
C ALA A 455 31.03 0.49 -20.42
N PHE A 456 30.26 0.98 -19.45
CA PHE A 456 30.38 2.37 -19.03
C PHE A 456 31.19 2.41 -17.73
N ARG A 457 32.51 2.60 -17.87
CA ARG A 457 33.35 3.03 -16.76
C ARG A 457 32.97 4.49 -16.47
N LEU A 458 32.31 4.73 -15.35
CA LEU A 458 32.05 6.08 -14.85
C LEU A 458 33.10 6.57 -13.83
N PHE A 459 34.18 5.81 -13.66
CA PHE A 459 35.39 6.24 -12.98
C PHE A 459 36.60 5.66 -13.75
N ASP A 460 37.15 6.44 -14.68
CA ASP A 460 38.58 6.33 -14.96
C ASP A 460 39.29 6.93 -13.76
N ASP A 461 39.99 6.08 -13.00
CA ASP A 461 40.98 6.53 -12.05
C ASP A 461 42.10 7.21 -12.84
N ALA A 462 42.22 8.51 -12.66
CA ALA A 462 43.42 9.26 -12.98
C ALA A 462 44.54 8.83 -12.01
N ALA A 463 45.49 8.04 -12.51
CA ALA A 463 46.92 8.10 -12.16
C ALA A 463 47.73 7.20 -13.11
#